data_AF-A0A1E3IZR6-F1
#
_entry.id   AF-A0A1E3IZR6-F1
#
_cell.length_a   1.000
_cell.length_b   1.000
_cell.length_c   1.000
_cell.angle_alpha   90.00
_cell.angle_beta   90.00
_cell.angle_gamma   90.00
#
_symmetry.space_group_name_H-M   'P 1'
#
loop_
_entity.id
_entity.type
_entity.pdbx_description
1 polymer ?
#
loop_
_entity_poly.entity_id
_entity_poly.type
_entity_poly.pdbx_seq_one_letter_code
_entity_poly.pdbx_strand_id
1 'polypeptide(L)'
;MQNPYQRLPQQNPLPNNSFVPSNRPRADFEDRDAYSRRLRAAHEAEFNRPPPAWWKRTLLIVGLIFMFWLSIHLGRRGMKKSQVIYASRYSDEFKYRPAASPVITEYLPDGRIRVRGASVGGVGVREEDIPLTPAQKKQRDQKRREEARDRAREKMGLKTKKAKKDKRGKNNVDI
;
A
#
# COMPACT_ATOMS: atom_id res chain seq x y z
N MET A 1 45.46 -27.57 -21.43
CA MET A 1 44.61 -26.37 -21.35
C MET A 1 45.52 -25.18 -21.08
N GLN A 2 45.73 -24.32 -22.08
CA GLN A 2 46.65 -23.17 -22.03
C GLN A 2 45.86 -21.92 -21.62
N ASN A 3 46.40 -21.13 -20.69
CA ASN A 3 45.76 -19.90 -20.20
C ASN A 3 45.79 -18.79 -21.27
N PRO A 4 44.64 -18.15 -21.62
CA PRO A 4 44.54 -17.14 -22.67
C PRO A 4 44.74 -15.71 -22.15
N TYR A 5 45.75 -15.46 -21.31
CA TYR A 5 46.05 -14.09 -20.87
C TYR A 5 47.16 -13.47 -21.72
N GLN A 6 46.74 -12.82 -22.79
CA GLN A 6 47.56 -11.99 -23.66
C GLN A 6 47.94 -10.70 -22.91
N ARG A 7 49.25 -10.44 -22.72
CA ARG A 7 49.74 -9.20 -22.12
C ARG A 7 49.55 -8.05 -23.12
N LEU A 8 49.01 -6.92 -22.64
CA LEU A 8 48.88 -5.69 -23.42
C LEU A 8 50.27 -5.16 -23.83
N PRO A 9 50.41 -4.56 -25.03
CA PRO A 9 51.65 -3.95 -25.48
C PRO A 9 52.03 -2.78 -24.57
N GLN A 10 53.27 -2.79 -24.07
CA GLN A 10 53.85 -1.66 -23.34
C GLN A 10 53.97 -0.46 -24.29
N GLN A 11 53.42 0.68 -23.89
CA GLN A 11 53.56 1.94 -24.61
C GLN A 11 55.02 2.41 -24.57
N ASN A 12 55.55 2.79 -25.73
CA ASN A 12 56.88 3.35 -25.92
C ASN A 12 57.10 4.60 -25.04
N PRO A 13 58.30 4.82 -24.47
CA PRO A 13 58.61 6.08 -23.81
C PRO A 13 58.71 7.21 -24.84
N LEU A 14 58.03 8.32 -24.55
CA LEU A 14 57.99 9.53 -25.36
C LEU A 14 59.38 10.22 -25.43
N PRO A 15 59.66 10.99 -26.51
CA PRO A 15 60.97 11.56 -26.75
C PRO A 15 61.30 12.73 -25.81
N ASN A 16 62.60 12.80 -25.53
CA ASN A 16 63.35 13.79 -24.80
C ASN A 16 62.93 15.23 -25.17
N ASN A 17 62.12 15.85 -24.30
CA ASN A 17 61.69 17.25 -24.46
C ASN A 17 62.80 18.16 -23.93
N SER A 18 63.36 18.97 -24.81
CA SER A 18 64.40 19.95 -24.56
C SER A 18 64.05 20.86 -23.38
N PHE A 19 64.91 20.80 -22.36
CA PHE A 19 64.87 21.58 -21.14
C PHE A 19 65.15 23.05 -21.45
N VAL A 20 64.12 23.89 -21.49
CA VAL A 20 64.25 25.35 -21.38
C VAL A 20 64.10 25.69 -19.90
N PRO A 21 65.15 26.14 -19.19
CA PRO A 21 65.01 26.56 -17.80
C PRO A 21 64.32 27.93 -17.78
N SER A 22 62.99 27.94 -17.83
CA SER A 22 62.24 29.14 -17.44
C SER A 22 62.42 29.30 -15.93
N ASN A 23 63.15 30.33 -15.54
CA ASN A 23 63.43 30.71 -14.16
C ASN A 23 62.15 31.24 -13.49
N ARG A 24 61.17 30.37 -13.28
CA ARG A 24 59.93 30.66 -12.53
C ARG A 24 60.21 30.42 -11.04
N PRO A 25 59.63 31.24 -10.15
CA PRO A 25 59.85 31.12 -8.71
C PRO A 25 59.46 29.71 -8.25
N ARG A 26 60.38 29.08 -7.52
CA ARG A 26 60.36 27.68 -7.04
C ARG A 26 59.26 27.37 -6.00
N ALA A 27 58.31 28.28 -5.80
CA ALA A 27 57.30 28.23 -4.73
C ALA A 27 56.11 27.32 -5.07
N ASP A 28 55.74 27.17 -6.35
CA ASP A 28 54.50 26.48 -6.72
C ASP A 28 54.60 24.93 -6.73
N PHE A 29 55.82 24.37 -6.66
CA PHE A 29 56.03 22.92 -6.72
C PHE A 29 55.88 22.24 -5.35
N GLU A 30 56.26 22.90 -4.25
CA GLU A 30 56.15 22.31 -2.90
C GLU A 30 54.70 22.15 -2.45
N ASP A 31 53.82 23.10 -2.81
CA ASP A 31 52.39 23.03 -2.49
C ASP A 31 51.68 21.88 -3.21
N ARG A 32 52.10 21.58 -4.44
CA ARG A 32 51.53 20.48 -5.24
C ARG A 32 51.87 19.11 -4.66
N ASP A 33 53.09 18.94 -4.16
CA ASP A 33 53.54 17.71 -3.52
C ASP A 33 52.90 17.51 -2.14
N ALA A 34 52.69 18.59 -1.40
CA ALA A 34 51.97 18.58 -0.13
C ALA A 34 50.49 18.19 -0.32
N TYR A 35 49.82 18.76 -1.34
CA TYR A 35 48.45 18.40 -1.70
C TYR A 35 48.33 16.92 -2.09
N SER A 36 49.24 16.43 -2.93
CA SER A 36 49.26 15.05 -3.40
C SER A 36 49.48 14.04 -2.26
N ARG A 37 50.35 14.37 -1.29
CA ARG A 37 50.55 13.55 -0.08
C ARG A 37 49.31 13.51 0.81
N ARG A 38 48.62 14.63 1.01
CA ARG A 38 47.35 14.67 1.78
C ARG A 38 46.26 13.85 1.11
N LEU A 39 46.17 13.90 -0.22
CA LEU A 39 45.20 13.13 -0.99
C LEU A 39 45.44 11.62 -0.84
N ARG A 40 46.71 11.19 -0.92
CA ARG A 40 47.10 9.79 -0.66
C ARG A 40 46.81 9.37 0.77
N ALA A 41 47.16 10.18 1.76
CA ALA A 41 46.88 9.88 3.16
C ALA A 41 45.38 9.77 3.46
N ALA A 42 44.55 10.64 2.87
CA ALA A 42 43.10 10.56 2.98
C ALA A 42 42.55 9.29 2.33
N HIS A 43 43.09 8.92 1.18
CA HIS A 43 42.75 7.68 0.49
C HIS A 43 43.16 6.45 1.32
N GLU A 44 44.38 6.39 1.84
CA GLU A 44 44.86 5.30 2.71
C GLU A 44 44.05 5.18 4.01
N ALA A 45 43.59 6.30 4.58
CA ALA A 45 42.71 6.32 5.74
C ALA A 45 41.30 5.77 5.43
N GLU A 46 40.85 5.84 4.18
CA GLU A 46 39.57 5.28 3.74
C GLU A 46 39.63 3.76 3.57
N PHE A 47 40.75 3.22 3.08
CA PHE A 47 40.95 1.79 2.91
C PHE A 47 41.24 1.05 4.23
N ASN A 48 41.80 1.73 5.24
CA ASN A 48 42.12 1.16 6.55
C ASN A 48 41.03 1.38 7.61
N ARG A 49 39.76 1.45 7.22
CA ARG A 49 38.67 1.58 8.20
C ARG A 49 38.47 0.23 8.93
N PRO A 50 38.45 0.19 10.27
CA PRO A 50 38.19 -1.04 10.99
C PRO A 50 36.80 -1.57 10.60
N PRO A 51 36.64 -2.90 10.49
CA PRO A 51 35.36 -3.48 10.10
C PRO A 51 34.27 -3.01 11.09
N PRO A 52 33.06 -2.68 10.59
CA PRO A 52 31.99 -2.24 11.46
C PRO A 52 31.66 -3.33 12.48
N ALA A 53 31.43 -2.91 13.73
CA ALA A 53 31.08 -3.79 14.83
C ALA A 53 29.92 -4.72 14.47
N TRP A 54 30.01 -5.98 14.90
CA TRP A 54 29.09 -7.06 14.51
C TRP A 54 27.62 -6.72 14.79
N TRP A 55 27.31 -6.07 15.91
CA TRP A 55 25.94 -5.67 16.26
C TRP A 55 25.29 -4.71 15.24
N LYS A 56 26.07 -3.82 14.61
CA LYS A 56 25.58 -2.91 13.56
C LYS A 56 25.14 -3.68 12.33
N ARG A 57 25.88 -4.75 11.98
CA ARG A 57 25.50 -5.65 10.88
C ARG A 57 24.21 -6.40 11.22
N THR A 58 24.08 -6.88 12.45
CA THR A 58 22.86 -7.54 12.93
C THR A 58 21.64 -6.61 12.87
N LEU A 59 21.77 -5.37 13.35
CA LEU A 59 20.69 -4.38 13.26
C LEU A 59 20.30 -4.06 11.82
N LEU A 60 21.28 -3.95 10.92
CA LEU A 60 21.01 -3.72 9.51
C LEU A 60 20.21 -4.87 8.89
N ILE A 61 20.59 -6.13 9.17
CA ILE A 61 19.88 -7.32 8.68
C ILE A 61 18.45 -7.36 9.25
N VAL A 62 18.29 -7.14 10.55
CA VAL A 62 16.97 -7.12 11.20
C VAL A 62 16.09 -6.00 10.63
N GLY A 63 16.65 -4.80 10.41
CA GLY A 63 15.96 -3.69 9.78
C GLY A 63 15.49 -4.00 8.36
N LEU A 64 16.32 -4.69 7.57
CA LEU A 64 15.98 -5.12 6.21
C LEU A 64 14.82 -6.13 6.22
N ILE A 65 14.88 -7.14 7.10
CA ILE A 65 13.83 -8.14 7.26
C ILE A 65 12.53 -7.47 7.75
N PHE A 66 12.62 -6.54 8.68
CA PHE A 66 11.47 -5.78 9.17
C PHE A 66 10.81 -4.95 8.07
N MET A 67 11.60 -4.24 7.25
CA MET A 67 11.09 -3.50 6.09
C MET A 67 10.42 -4.42 5.07
N PHE A 68 11.01 -5.57 4.78
CA PHE A 68 10.43 -6.56 3.88
C PHE A 68 9.10 -7.10 4.40
N TRP A 69 9.06 -7.47 5.69
CA TRP A 69 7.85 -7.92 6.35
C TRP A 69 6.76 -6.84 6.35
N LEU A 70 7.13 -5.58 6.66
CA LEU A 70 6.20 -4.46 6.68
C LEU A 70 5.63 -4.17 5.29
N SER A 71 6.46 -4.24 4.24
CA SER A 71 6.03 -4.08 2.85
C SER A 71 4.96 -5.12 2.47
N ILE A 72 5.21 -6.39 2.79
CA ILE A 72 4.23 -7.47 2.55
C ILE A 72 2.96 -7.26 3.39
N HIS A 73 3.11 -6.86 4.66
CA HIS A 73 1.99 -6.67 5.56
C HIS A 73 1.05 -5.55 5.09
N LEU A 74 1.60 -4.44 4.60
CA LEU A 74 0.83 -3.33 4.03
C LEU A 74 0.22 -3.70 2.67
N GLY A 75 1.01 -4.34 1.79
CA GLY A 75 0.53 -4.76 0.46
C GLY A 75 -0.65 -5.74 0.54
N ARG A 76 -0.66 -6.65 1.51
CA ARG A 76 -1.76 -7.61 1.70
C ARG A 76 -3.07 -6.97 2.16
N ARG A 77 -3.04 -5.80 2.81
CA ARG A 77 -4.26 -5.07 3.22
C ARG A 77 -4.90 -4.27 2.08
N GLY A 78 -4.12 -3.84 1.10
CA GLY A 78 -4.59 -3.03 -0.03
C GLY A 78 -5.25 -3.83 -1.16
N MET A 79 -4.92 -5.11 -1.29
CA MET A 79 -5.40 -5.96 -2.40
C MET A 79 -6.72 -6.65 -2.06
N LYS A 80 -7.79 -5.88 -1.82
CA LYS A 80 -9.15 -6.44 -1.89
C LYS A 80 -9.41 -6.80 -3.35
N LYS A 81 -9.56 -8.10 -3.63
CA LYS A 81 -9.91 -8.60 -4.96
C LYS A 81 -11.22 -7.93 -5.39
N SER A 82 -11.18 -7.11 -6.44
CA SER A 82 -12.37 -6.47 -6.97
C SER A 82 -13.31 -7.57 -7.50
N GLN A 83 -14.51 -7.63 -6.93
CA GLN A 83 -15.54 -8.54 -7.42
C GLN A 83 -16.08 -7.96 -8.72
N VAL A 84 -15.75 -8.60 -9.86
CA VAL A 84 -16.32 -8.25 -11.15
C VAL A 84 -17.80 -8.62 -11.11
N ILE A 85 -18.67 -7.61 -10.96
CA ILE A 85 -20.12 -7.80 -11.04
C ILE A 85 -20.48 -7.85 -12.52
N TYR A 86 -20.65 -9.06 -13.05
CA TYR A 86 -21.24 -9.25 -14.37
C TYR A 86 -22.72 -8.95 -14.28
N ALA A 87 -23.16 -7.83 -14.85
CA ALA A 87 -24.58 -7.59 -15.05
C ALA A 87 -25.08 -8.55 -16.12
N SER A 88 -26.00 -9.47 -15.78
CA SER A 88 -26.74 -10.27 -16.75
C SER A 88 -27.64 -9.33 -17.55
N ARG A 89 -27.16 -8.88 -18.70
CA ARG A 89 -27.79 -7.82 -19.51
C ARG A 89 -29.04 -8.28 -20.27
N TYR A 90 -29.27 -9.59 -20.37
CA TYR A 90 -30.38 -10.17 -21.12
C TYR A 90 -31.02 -11.27 -20.26
N SER A 91 -32.36 -11.29 -20.16
CA SER A 91 -33.06 -12.55 -19.91
C SER A 91 -32.85 -13.46 -21.12
N ASP A 92 -32.86 -14.78 -20.93
CA ASP A 92 -32.59 -15.76 -22.00
C ASP A 92 -33.56 -15.66 -23.19
N GLU A 93 -34.64 -14.90 -23.04
CA GLU A 93 -35.80 -14.82 -23.92
C GLU A 93 -35.66 -13.74 -25.02
N PHE A 94 -34.80 -12.72 -24.88
CA PHE A 94 -34.70 -11.59 -25.84
C PHE A 94 -33.26 -11.20 -26.20
N LYS A 95 -32.56 -12.11 -26.89
CA LYS A 95 -31.12 -12.02 -27.23
C LYS A 95 -30.77 -11.13 -28.44
N TYR A 96 -31.75 -10.66 -29.22
CA TYR A 96 -31.52 -9.99 -30.52
C TYR A 96 -31.83 -8.49 -30.50
N ARG A 97 -30.97 -7.70 -29.87
CA ARG A 97 -30.82 -6.28 -30.24
C ARG A 97 -29.33 -5.96 -30.40
N PRO A 98 -28.88 -5.45 -31.57
CA PRO A 98 -27.50 -5.04 -31.77
C PRO A 98 -27.15 -3.99 -30.73
N ALA A 99 -25.97 -4.14 -30.13
CA ALA A 99 -25.61 -3.59 -28.83
C ALA A 99 -26.10 -2.15 -28.59
N ALA A 100 -27.08 -2.00 -27.70
CA ALA A 100 -27.26 -0.75 -26.97
C ALA A 100 -25.92 -0.41 -26.30
N SER A 101 -25.56 0.87 -26.27
CA SER A 101 -24.24 1.40 -25.88
C SER A 101 -23.56 0.62 -24.74
N PRO A 102 -22.24 0.41 -24.79
CA PRO A 102 -21.51 -0.41 -23.83
C PRO A 102 -21.78 0.05 -22.38
N VAL A 103 -21.94 -0.90 -21.45
CA VAL A 103 -22.04 -0.57 -20.02
C VAL A 103 -20.70 -0.01 -19.57
N ILE A 104 -20.66 1.27 -19.24
CA ILE A 104 -19.44 1.92 -18.76
C ILE A 104 -19.32 1.66 -17.25
N THR A 105 -18.34 0.83 -16.87
CA THR A 105 -17.94 0.61 -15.48
C THR A 105 -16.74 1.51 -15.16
N GLU A 106 -16.86 2.38 -14.17
CA GLU A 106 -15.76 3.20 -13.67
C GLU A 106 -15.18 2.59 -12.39
N TYR A 107 -13.86 2.56 -12.31
CA TYR A 107 -13.14 2.23 -11.10
C TYR A 107 -13.05 3.46 -10.21
N LEU A 108 -13.68 3.42 -9.03
CA LEU A 108 -13.53 4.47 -8.03
C LEU A 108 -12.23 4.24 -7.24
N PRO A 109 -11.63 5.31 -6.68
CA PRO A 109 -10.40 5.24 -5.89
C PRO A 109 -10.55 4.42 -4.59
N ASP A 110 -11.78 4.10 -4.20
CA ASP A 110 -12.10 3.19 -3.08
C ASP A 110 -12.07 1.70 -3.46
N GLY A 111 -11.72 1.38 -4.73
CA GLY A 111 -11.66 0.03 -5.27
C GLY A 111 -13.04 -0.55 -5.61
N ARG A 112 -14.11 0.25 -5.53
CA ARG A 112 -15.46 -0.17 -5.91
C ARG A 112 -15.68 0.12 -7.40
N ILE A 113 -16.55 -0.69 -8.01
CA ILE A 113 -16.96 -0.52 -9.41
C ILE A 113 -18.28 0.27 -9.41
N ARG A 114 -18.28 1.45 -10.03
CA ARG A 114 -19.50 2.24 -10.25
C ARG A 114 -19.94 2.05 -11.70
N VAL A 115 -21.13 1.48 -11.88
CA VAL A 115 -21.77 1.43 -13.20
C VAL A 115 -22.37 2.81 -13.49
N ARG A 116 -21.87 3.52 -14.50
CA ARG A 116 -22.47 4.81 -14.91
C ARG A 116 -23.80 4.54 -15.61
N GLY A 117 -24.86 5.22 -15.18
CA GLY A 117 -26.20 5.10 -15.77
C GLY A 117 -27.15 4.09 -15.10
N ALA A 118 -26.74 3.39 -14.04
CA ALA A 118 -27.64 2.57 -13.24
C ALA A 118 -28.27 3.40 -12.10
N SER A 119 -29.60 3.36 -11.96
CA SER A 119 -30.31 3.91 -10.80
C SER A 119 -29.94 3.11 -9.53
N VAL A 120 -30.07 3.75 -8.37
CA VAL A 120 -29.93 3.07 -7.07
C VAL A 120 -30.99 1.96 -7.01
N GLY A 121 -30.57 0.68 -6.96
CA GLY A 121 -31.45 -0.49 -7.07
C GLY A 121 -31.48 -1.17 -8.45
N GLY A 122 -30.62 -0.76 -9.39
CA GLY A 122 -30.44 -1.44 -10.68
C GLY A 122 -29.79 -2.82 -10.57
N VAL A 123 -29.95 -3.62 -11.63
CA VAL A 123 -29.52 -5.03 -11.74
C VAL A 123 -28.07 -5.23 -11.29
N GLY A 124 -27.86 -6.06 -10.26
CA GLY A 124 -26.53 -6.43 -9.73
C GLY A 124 -26.13 -5.76 -8.40
N VAL A 125 -26.93 -4.84 -7.86
CA VAL A 125 -26.72 -4.29 -6.51
C VAL A 125 -27.46 -5.17 -5.50
N ARG A 126 -26.74 -5.76 -4.54
CA ARG A 126 -27.37 -6.50 -3.44
C ARG A 126 -28.12 -5.52 -2.54
N GLU A 127 -29.28 -5.93 -2.00
CA GLU A 127 -30.13 -5.06 -1.16
C GLU A 127 -29.39 -4.48 0.06
N GLU A 128 -28.37 -5.19 0.53
CA GLU A 128 -27.46 -4.81 1.62
C GLU A 128 -26.47 -3.68 1.29
N ASP A 129 -26.20 -3.43 0.00
CA ASP A 129 -25.26 -2.41 -0.48
C ASP A 129 -25.95 -1.06 -0.81
N ILE A 130 -27.28 -1.02 -0.75
CA ILE A 130 -28.04 0.21 -0.97
C ILE A 130 -27.90 1.10 0.29
N PRO A 131 -27.44 2.36 0.17
CA PRO A 131 -27.38 3.25 1.31
C PRO A 131 -28.78 3.45 1.90
N LEU A 132 -28.93 3.14 3.19
CA LEU A 132 -30.22 3.32 3.87
C LEU A 132 -30.64 4.78 3.79
N THR A 133 -31.91 4.99 3.46
CA THR A 133 -32.51 6.34 3.53
C THR A 133 -32.41 6.89 4.97
N PRO A 134 -32.31 8.21 5.16
CA PRO A 134 -32.21 8.81 6.50
C PRO A 134 -33.33 8.36 7.45
N ALA A 135 -34.53 8.15 6.92
CA ALA A 135 -35.68 7.63 7.65
C ALA A 135 -35.44 6.20 8.16
N GLN A 136 -34.95 5.29 7.30
CA GLN A 136 -34.64 3.91 7.68
C GLN A 136 -33.49 3.83 8.69
N LYS A 137 -32.48 4.69 8.56
CA LYS A 137 -31.37 4.79 9.53
C LYS A 137 -31.87 5.15 10.93
N LYS A 138 -32.78 6.14 11.02
CA LYS A 138 -33.39 6.55 12.29
C LYS A 138 -34.22 5.43 12.92
N GLN A 139 -34.97 4.68 12.12
CA GLN A 139 -35.74 3.52 12.61
C GLN A 139 -34.82 2.41 13.15
N ARG A 140 -33.72 2.12 12.46
CA ARG A 140 -32.74 1.13 12.90
C ARG A 140 -32.07 1.54 14.22
N ASP A 141 -31.71 2.82 14.36
CA ASP A 141 -31.13 3.35 15.60
C ASP A 141 -32.14 3.33 16.76
N GLN A 142 -33.41 3.65 16.50
CA GLN A 142 -34.48 3.53 17.49
C GLN A 142 -34.64 2.08 17.95
N LYS A 143 -34.73 1.13 17.01
CA LYS A 143 -34.85 -0.30 17.31
C LYS A 143 -33.67 -0.80 18.15
N ARG A 144 -32.44 -0.40 17.80
CA ARG A 144 -31.23 -0.76 18.54
C ARG A 144 -31.24 -0.21 19.97
N ARG A 145 -31.71 1.03 20.16
CA ARG A 145 -31.89 1.64 21.49
C ARG A 145 -32.95 0.93 22.31
N GLU A 146 -34.07 0.54 21.70
CA GLU A 146 -35.12 -0.21 22.37
C GLU A 146 -34.65 -1.60 22.78
N GLU A 147 -33.96 -2.33 21.91
CA GLU A 147 -33.37 -3.64 22.22
C GLU A 147 -32.35 -3.55 23.36
N ALA A 148 -31.49 -2.52 23.37
CA ALA A 148 -30.55 -2.28 24.47
C ALA A 148 -31.28 -2.01 25.80
N ARG A 149 -32.38 -1.25 25.74
CA ARG A 149 -33.19 -0.92 26.92
C ARG A 149 -33.95 -2.13 27.45
N ASP A 150 -34.48 -2.97 26.57
CA ASP A 150 -35.17 -4.20 26.95
C ASP A 150 -34.17 -5.20 27.55
N ARG A 151 -32.98 -5.38 26.95
CA ARG A 151 -31.90 -6.20 27.54
C ARG A 151 -31.47 -5.70 28.92
N ALA A 152 -31.39 -4.39 29.13
CA ALA A 152 -31.05 -3.83 30.45
C ALA A 152 -32.16 -4.10 31.48
N ARG A 153 -33.43 -4.04 31.09
CA ARG A 153 -34.57 -4.36 31.96
C ARG A 153 -34.62 -5.84 32.33
N GLU A 154 -34.37 -6.73 31.39
CA GLU A 154 -34.27 -8.18 31.65
C GLU A 154 -33.19 -8.49 32.67
N LYS A 155 -32.00 -7.87 32.53
CA LYS A 155 -30.90 -8.01 33.51
C LYS A 155 -31.24 -7.50 34.91
N MET A 156 -32.13 -6.52 35.01
CA MET A 156 -32.61 -6.00 36.30
C MET A 156 -33.83 -6.76 36.84
N GLY A 157 -34.31 -7.81 36.16
CA GLY A 157 -35.49 -8.58 36.57
C GLY A 157 -36.82 -7.86 36.33
N LEU A 158 -36.83 -6.75 35.57
CA LEU A 158 -38.05 -6.03 35.21
C LEU A 158 -38.66 -6.61 33.93
N LYS A 159 -39.99 -6.74 33.92
CA LYS A 159 -40.75 -7.21 32.75
C LYS A 159 -40.54 -6.30 31.54
N THR A 160 -40.20 -6.90 30.39
CA THR A 160 -40.06 -6.18 29.12
C THR A 160 -41.39 -5.67 28.60
N LYS A 161 -41.36 -4.67 27.73
CA LYS A 161 -42.56 -4.11 27.13
C LYS A 161 -43.33 -5.13 26.29
N LYS A 162 -42.64 -6.06 25.63
CA LYS A 162 -43.27 -7.17 24.88
C LYS A 162 -44.09 -8.08 25.80
N ALA A 163 -43.51 -8.55 26.90
CA ALA A 163 -44.22 -9.35 27.89
C ALA A 163 -45.44 -8.64 28.50
N LYS A 164 -45.41 -7.30 28.60
CA LYS A 164 -46.57 -6.51 29.04
C LYS A 164 -47.66 -6.38 27.97
N LYS A 165 -47.28 -6.35 26.68
CA LYS A 165 -48.22 -6.28 25.55
C LYS A 165 -48.96 -7.61 25.38
N ASP A 166 -48.24 -8.73 25.47
CA ASP A 166 -48.84 -10.08 25.33
C ASP A 166 -49.86 -10.37 26.44
N LYS A 167 -49.58 -9.94 27.68
CA LYS A 167 -50.56 -10.03 28.78
C LYS A 167 -51.81 -9.17 28.58
N ARG A 168 -51.70 -8.02 27.93
CA ARG A 168 -52.86 -7.15 27.65
C ARG A 168 -53.70 -7.68 26.48
N GLY A 169 -53.08 -8.26 25.46
CA GLY A 169 -53.78 -8.88 24.34
C GLY A 169 -54.60 -10.10 24.78
N LYS A 170 -54.05 -10.91 25.69
CA LYS A 170 -54.74 -12.12 26.19
C LYS A 170 -56.01 -11.79 27.00
N ASN A 171 -55.99 -10.71 27.78
CA ASN A 171 -57.15 -10.27 28.56
C ASN A 171 -58.27 -9.63 27.73
N ASN A 172 -58.03 -9.33 26.44
CA ASN A 172 -58.99 -8.65 25.57
C ASN A 172 -59.69 -9.60 24.59
N VAL A 173 -59.34 -10.90 24.61
CA VAL A 173 -59.94 -11.94 23.75
C VAL A 173 -61.00 -12.75 24.52
N ASP A 174 -61.07 -12.59 25.84
CA ASP A 174 -61.97 -13.33 26.73
C ASP A 174 -63.23 -12.53 27.14
N ILE A 175 -63.68 -11.56 26.32
CA ILE A 175 -64.96 -10.83 26.50
C ILE A 175 -65.82 -10.96 25.25
#